data_AF-A0A932ZMA3-F1
#
_entry.id   AF-A0A932ZMA3-F1
#
_cell.length_a   1.000
_cell.length_b   1.000
_cell.length_c   1.000
_cell.angle_alpha   90.00
_cell.angle_beta   90.00
_cell.angle_gamma   90.00
#
_symmetry.space_group_name_H-M   'P 1'
#
loop_
_entity.id
_entity.type
_entity.pdbx_description
1 polymer ?
#
loop_
_entity_poly.entity_id
_entity_poly.type
_entity_poly.pdbx_seq_one_letter_code
_entity_poly.pdbx_strand_id
1 'polypeptide(L)' 'MKKEYNFSRGVRGKFYRPTKVQKTIRIDRDVLEYYQRMANENGIPYQTLINLTLKKFAAEEDEIVIKP' A
#
# COMPACT_ATOMS: atom_id res chain seq x y z
N MET A 1 1.28 32.98 25.15
CA MET A 1 1.10 31.69 24.44
C MET A 1 0.10 30.85 25.22
N LYS A 2 -0.88 30.21 24.57
CA LYS A 2 -1.89 29.38 25.27
C LYS A 2 -1.25 28.07 25.75
N LYS A 3 -1.63 27.63 26.96
CA LYS A 3 -1.09 26.43 27.63
C LYS A 3 -1.53 25.11 26.99
N GLU A 4 -2.69 25.08 26.32
CA GLU A 4 -3.24 23.86 25.75
C GLU A 4 -3.94 24.14 24.42
N TYR A 5 -3.63 23.30 23.43
CA TYR A 5 -4.21 23.33 22.10
C TYR A 5 -5.04 22.06 21.91
N ASN A 6 -6.33 22.22 21.64
CA ASN A 6 -7.23 21.11 21.37
C ASN A 6 -7.13 20.73 19.87
N PHE A 7 -6.48 19.61 19.59
CA PHE A 7 -6.28 19.07 18.23
C PHE A 7 -7.37 18.09 17.80
N SER A 8 -8.52 18.03 18.48
CA SER A 8 -9.57 17.03 18.21
C SER A 8 -10.21 17.17 16.82
N ARG A 9 -10.01 18.31 16.13
CA ARG A 9 -10.44 18.55 14.75
C ARG A 9 -9.28 18.55 13.75
N GLY A 10 -8.10 18.08 14.17
CA GLY A 10 -6.91 18.00 13.33
C GLY A 10 -7.06 16.91 12.27
N VAL A 11 -7.21 17.30 11.01
CA VAL A 11 -7.18 16.35 9.90
C VAL A 11 -5.74 15.84 9.72
N ARG A 12 -5.48 14.57 10.05
CA ARG A 12 -4.25 13.88 9.61
C ARG A 12 -4.26 13.87 8.08
N GLY A 13 -3.33 14.57 7.43
CA GLY A 13 -3.15 14.32 5.99
C GLY A 13 -2.55 15.41 5.12
N LYS A 14 -2.41 16.68 5.55
CA LYS A 14 -1.91 17.71 4.61
C LYS A 14 -0.44 17.53 4.20
N PHE A 15 0.34 16.81 5.00
CA PHE A 15 1.77 16.55 4.76
C PHE A 15 2.17 15.07 4.85
N TYR A 16 1.21 14.15 5.00
CA TYR A 16 1.55 12.72 5.01
C TYR A 16 1.84 12.27 3.58
N ARG A 17 3.12 12.29 3.23
CA ARG A 17 3.62 11.60 2.03
C ARG A 17 3.90 10.16 2.45
N PRO A 18 3.29 9.15 1.83
CA PRO A 18 3.68 7.78 2.07
C PRO A 18 5.14 7.63 1.62
N THR A 19 6.05 7.52 2.59
CA THR A 19 7.46 7.23 2.33
C THR A 19 7.52 5.81 1.76
N LYS A 20 7.71 5.70 0.45
CA LYS A 20 7.98 4.41 -0.18
C LYS A 20 9.30 3.89 0.37
N VAL A 21 9.26 2.75 1.05
CA VAL A 21 10.46 2.09 1.54
C VAL A 21 10.93 1.13 0.46
N GLN A 22 12.16 1.31 -0.02
CA GLN A 22 12.77 0.35 -0.94
C GLN A 22 13.11 -0.92 -0.15
N LYS A 23 12.47 -2.03 -0.51
CA LYS A 23 12.70 -3.35 0.08
C LYS A 23 12.83 -4.37 -1.04
N THR A 24 13.73 -5.33 -0.87
CA THR A 24 13.84 -6.50 -1.74
C THR A 24 12.90 -7.57 -1.20
N ILE A 25 11.92 -7.97 -2.00
CA ILE A 25 10.96 -9.04 -1.67
C ILE A 25 11.17 -10.14 -2.70
N ARG A 26 11.17 -11.40 -2.25
CA ARG A 26 11.14 -12.55 -3.17
C ARG A 26 9.67 -12.79 -3.53
N ILE A 27 9.40 -12.85 -4.83
CA ILE A 27 8.07 -13.08 -5.38
C ILE A 27 8.18 -14.27 -6.31
N ASP A 28 7.21 -15.15 -6.28
CA ASP A 28 7.11 -16.28 -7.21
C ASP A 28 6.99 -15.77 -8.65
N ARG A 29 7.53 -16.58 -9.57
CA ARG A 29 7.62 -16.19 -10.98
C ARG A 29 6.24 -16.05 -11.62
N ASP A 30 5.30 -16.95 -11.31
CA ASP A 30 3.94 -16.92 -11.84
C ASP A 30 3.19 -15.64 -11.41
N VAL A 31 3.35 -15.23 -10.15
CA VAL A 31 2.77 -13.99 -9.61
C VAL A 31 3.34 -12.78 -10.37
N LEU A 32 4.65 -12.75 -10.60
CA LEU A 32 5.27 -11.66 -11.34
C LEU A 32 4.75 -11.59 -12.79
N GLU A 33 4.64 -12.73 -13.47
CA GLU A 33 4.12 -12.80 -14.85
C GLU A 33 2.67 -12.31 -14.93
N TYR A 34 1.82 -12.68 -13.96
CA TYR A 34 0.45 -12.18 -13.84
C TYR A 34 0.39 -10.65 -13.73
N TYR A 35 1.17 -10.06 -12.82
CA TYR A 35 1.21 -8.61 -12.65
C TYR A 35 1.84 -7.88 -13.84
N GLN A 36 2.81 -8.48 -14.54
CA GLN A 36 3.37 -7.90 -15.76
C GLN A 36 2.35 -7.87 -16.90
N ARG A 37 1.56 -8.93 -17.09
CA ARG A 37 0.50 -8.94 -18.09
C ARG A 37 -0.55 -7.86 -17.80
N MET A 38 -1.04 -7.80 -16.56
CA MET A 38 -1.99 -6.77 -16.15
C MET A 38 -1.43 -5.35 -16.28
N ALA A 39 -0.14 -5.17 -15.99
CA ALA A 39 0.55 -3.89 -16.15
C ALA A 39 0.55 -3.40 -17.60
N ASN A 40 0.79 -4.31 -18.56
CA ASN A 40 0.74 -3.98 -19.98
C ASN A 40 -0.67 -3.58 -20.43
N GLU A 41 -1.71 -4.26 -19.93
CA GLU A 41 -3.10 -3.96 -20.29
C GLU A 41 -3.58 -2.62 -19.71
N ASN A 42 -3.12 -2.26 -18.50
CA ASN A 42 -3.56 -1.05 -17.80
C ASN A 42 -2.62 0.16 -17.98
N GLY A 43 -1.45 -0.03 -18.61
CA GLY A 43 -0.44 1.02 -18.78
C GLY A 43 0.21 1.49 -17.47
N ILE A 44 0.13 0.70 -16.39
CA ILE A 44 0.67 1.03 -15.07
C ILE A 44 1.83 0.09 -14.76
N PRO A 45 2.96 0.57 -14.18
CA PRO A 45 4.07 -0.31 -13.81
C PRO A 45 3.63 -1.43 -12.85
N TYR A 46 4.09 -2.67 -13.08
CA TYR A 46 3.73 -3.84 -12.27
C TYR A 46 4.03 -3.63 -10.77
N GLN A 47 5.11 -2.92 -10.43
CA GLN A 47 5.48 -2.59 -9.05
C GLN A 47 4.42 -1.71 -8.36
N THR A 48 3.87 -0.74 -9.10
CA THR A 48 2.79 0.12 -8.62
C THR A 48 1.52 -0.70 -8.43
N LEU A 49 1.22 -1.61 -9.35
CA LEU A 49 0.04 -2.46 -9.29
C LEU A 49 0.09 -3.42 -8.08
N ILE A 50 1.23 -4.08 -7.85
CA ILE A 50 1.45 -4.92 -6.66
C ILE A 50 1.21 -4.11 -5.38
N ASN A 51 1.79 -2.93 -5.28
CA ASN A 51 1.61 -2.07 -4.11
C ASN A 51 0.16 -1.63 -3.91
N LEU A 52 -0.59 -1.36 -5.00
CA LEU A 52 -2.00 -1.02 -4.93
C LEU A 52 -2.85 -2.20 -4.46
N THR A 53 -2.58 -3.42 -4.95
CA THR A 53 -3.25 -4.63 -4.50
C THR A 53 -3.00 -4.87 -3.01
N LEU A 54 -1.75 -4.78 -2.55
CA LEU A 54 -1.42 -4.94 -1.13
C LEU A 54 -2.10 -3.88 -0.26
N LYS A 55 -2.16 -2.63 -0.73
CA LYS A 55 -2.84 -1.54 -0.02
C LYS A 55 -4.36 -1.77 0.05
N LYS A 56 -4.96 -2.27 -1.03
CA LYS A 56 -6.38 -2.62 -1.08
C LYS A 56 -6.69 -3.76 -0.12
N PHE A 57 -5.90 -4.83 -0.15
CA PHE A 57 -6.03 -5.96 0.77
C PHE A 57 -5.89 -5.53 2.24
N ALA A 58 -4.88 -4.71 2.55
CA ALA A 58 -4.68 -4.20 3.91
C ALA A 58 -5.80 -3.25 4.38
N ALA A 59 -6.48 -2.56 3.46
CA ALA A 59 -7.61 -1.69 3.77
C ALA A 59 -8.94 -2.45 3.92
N GLU A 60 -9.05 -3.64 3.31
CA GLU A 60 -10.21 -4.52 3.46
C GLU A 60 -10.17 -5.35 4.75
N GLU A 61 -9.03 -5.40 5.45
CA GLU A 61 -8.88 -5.93 6.81
C GLU A 61 -9.63 -7.25 7.05
N ASP A 62 -9.51 -8.20 6.11
CA ASP A 62 -9.87 -9.60 6.38
C ASP A 62 -8.68 -10.18 7.16
N GLU A 63 -8.90 -10.48 8.45
CA GLU A 63 -7.91 -11.11 9.33
C GLU A 63 -7.14 -12.18 8.55
N ILE A 64 -5.83 -11.99 8.39
CA ILE A 64 -5.00 -13.00 7.76
C ILE A 64 -4.92 -14.17 8.74
N VAL A 65 -5.88 -15.09 8.69
CA VAL A 65 -5.83 -16.35 9.40
C VAL A 65 -4.83 -17.22 8.67
N ILE A 66 -3.55 -16.98 8.96
CA ILE A 66 -2.47 -17.89 8.57
C ILE A 66 -2.67 -19.13 9.44
N LYS A 67 -3.46 -20.09 8.96
CA LYS A 67 -3.50 -21.42 9.57
C LYS A 67 -2.16 -22.10 9.30
N PRO A 68 -1.50 -22.65 10.34
CA PRO A 68 -0.25 -23.37 10.19
C PRO A 68 -0.40 -24.63 9.33
#